data_AF-A0A969FTM3-F1
#
_entry.id   AF-A0A969FTM3-F1
#
_cell.length_a   1.000
_cell.length_b   1.000
_cell.length_c   1.000
_cell.angle_alpha   90.00
_cell.angle_beta   90.00
_cell.angle_gamma   90.00
#
_symmetry.space_group_name_H-M   'P 1'
#
loop_
_entity.id
_entity.type
_entity.pdbx_description
1 polymer ?
#
loop_
_entity_poly.entity_id
_entity_poly.type
_entity_poly.pdbx_seq_one_letter_code
_entity_poly.pdbx_strand_id
1 'polypeptide(L)'
;MRQLVRAAMALVAVVVVGSVVVLATPQFGDSAFERVWKRQDLLIETAEVTDRSWTWGPAVSSLLEEEMKQSPGGHRRVQYFEKSRMEINDPNADASDLWYVTNGLLPIEMITGRMQTGYDYSTEYKVRGQARVSAVGDAGTYPTYADLLPFYSGQPIEAVDTSKLNQPVTTLLNNNGSLGEFTDFTGDPLTNLGQATGPDGVNRGIPQAFLDFMTMYGSVYEDRPLRGQRVFPEPLFVFGLPITEPYWVQSTVGGTEMPILFQVFERRVLTYNPANPFSFRVEMGNVGKHYYEWRYGASPTPPATATPEEPYPAP
;
A
#
# COMPACT_ATOMS: atom_id res chain seq x y z
N MET A 1 -69.52 -19.67 25.42
CA MET A 1 -69.30 -19.89 23.97
C MET A 1 -67.93 -19.31 23.63
N ARG A 2 -66.96 -20.17 23.32
CA ARG A 2 -65.56 -19.81 23.06
C ARG A 2 -65.43 -19.24 21.64
N GLN A 3 -64.85 -18.06 21.48
CA GLN A 3 -64.33 -17.62 20.17
C GLN A 3 -62.81 -17.52 20.27
N LEU A 4 -62.16 -18.39 19.50
CA LEU A 4 -60.71 -18.49 19.33
C LEU A 4 -60.27 -17.41 18.33
N VAL A 5 -59.47 -16.44 18.80
CA VAL A 5 -58.74 -15.52 17.91
C VAL A 5 -57.52 -16.27 17.37
N ARG A 6 -57.54 -16.61 16.08
CA ARG A 6 -56.36 -17.13 15.36
C ARG A 6 -55.48 -15.94 14.96
N ALA A 7 -54.34 -15.77 15.62
CA ALA A 7 -53.30 -14.85 15.16
C ALA A 7 -52.60 -15.47 13.94
N ALA A 8 -52.73 -14.84 12.78
CA ALA A 8 -51.93 -15.16 11.60
C ALA A 8 -50.60 -14.39 11.69
N MET A 9 -49.49 -15.08 11.96
CA MET A 9 -48.15 -14.49 11.75
C MET A 9 -47.88 -14.48 10.25
N ALA A 10 -47.81 -13.28 9.66
CA ALA A 10 -47.25 -13.10 8.34
C ALA A 10 -45.72 -13.18 8.43
N LEU A 11 -45.14 -14.24 7.87
CA LEU A 11 -43.70 -14.38 7.70
C LEU A 11 -43.26 -13.42 6.58
N VAL A 12 -42.68 -12.28 6.92
CA VAL A 12 -42.01 -11.40 5.95
C VAL A 12 -40.65 -12.02 5.65
N ALA A 13 -40.53 -12.69 4.51
CA ALA A 13 -39.24 -13.11 3.98
C ALA A 13 -38.49 -11.87 3.46
N VAL A 14 -37.52 -11.38 4.23
CA VAL A 14 -36.56 -10.37 3.77
C VAL A 14 -35.60 -11.07 2.81
N VAL A 15 -35.81 -10.91 1.51
CA VAL A 15 -34.84 -11.30 0.49
C VAL A 15 -33.71 -10.28 0.52
N VAL A 16 -32.63 -10.61 1.21
CA VAL A 16 -31.37 -9.87 1.09
C VAL A 16 -30.77 -10.26 -0.25
N VAL A 17 -31.04 -9.44 -1.28
CA VAL A 17 -30.28 -9.50 -2.53
C VAL A 17 -28.90 -8.93 -2.22
N GLY A 18 -27.96 -9.81 -1.87
CA GLY A 18 -26.56 -9.43 -1.80
C GLY A 18 -26.08 -9.10 -3.20
N SER A 19 -25.76 -7.84 -3.46
CA SER A 19 -25.03 -7.45 -4.68
C SER A 19 -23.66 -8.11 -4.62
N VAL A 20 -23.47 -9.18 -5.37
CA VAL A 20 -22.14 -9.75 -5.59
C VAL A 20 -21.43 -8.77 -6.51
N VAL A 21 -20.55 -7.94 -5.95
CA VAL A 21 -19.62 -7.13 -6.75
C VAL A 21 -18.63 -8.12 -7.35
N VAL A 22 -18.85 -8.49 -8.60
CA VAL A 22 -17.86 -9.23 -9.38
C VAL A 22 -16.77 -8.21 -9.73
N LEU A 23 -15.63 -8.27 -9.04
CA LEU A 23 -14.46 -7.53 -9.47
C LEU A 23 -14.01 -8.10 -10.82
N ALA A 24 -13.80 -7.24 -11.80
CA ALA A 24 -13.24 -7.66 -13.08
C ALA A 24 -11.83 -8.19 -12.85
N THR A 25 -11.46 -9.28 -13.53
CA THR A 25 -10.10 -9.82 -13.47
C THR A 25 -9.09 -8.70 -13.78
N PRO A 26 -8.06 -8.51 -12.95
CA PRO A 26 -7.05 -7.48 -13.20
C PRO A 26 -6.42 -7.68 -14.57
N GLN A 27 -6.47 -6.65 -15.41
CA GLN A 27 -5.85 -6.69 -16.74
C GLN A 27 -4.47 -6.02 -16.68
N PHE A 28 -3.43 -6.82 -16.90
CA PHE A 28 -2.06 -6.36 -16.86
C PHE A 28 -1.60 -5.84 -18.21
N GLY A 29 -0.96 -4.68 -18.21
CA GLY A 29 -0.36 -4.10 -19.41
C GLY A 29 0.97 -4.73 -19.82
N ASP A 30 1.60 -5.46 -18.91
CA ASP A 30 2.87 -6.17 -19.12
C ASP A 30 2.89 -7.45 -18.29
N SER A 31 3.40 -8.54 -18.87
CA SER A 31 3.52 -9.84 -18.19
C SER A 31 4.45 -9.81 -16.97
N ALA A 32 5.42 -8.89 -16.92
CA ALA A 32 6.29 -8.71 -15.77
C ALA A 32 5.53 -8.15 -14.57
N PHE A 33 4.62 -7.19 -14.79
CA PHE A 33 3.74 -6.69 -13.74
C PHE A 33 2.78 -7.77 -13.26
N GLU A 34 2.23 -8.57 -14.18
CA GLU A 34 1.39 -9.72 -13.84
C GLU A 34 2.13 -10.74 -12.97
N ARG A 35 3.39 -11.08 -13.30
CA ARG A 35 4.20 -12.01 -12.50
C ARG A 35 4.39 -11.52 -11.07
N VAL A 36 4.75 -10.24 -10.91
CA VAL A 36 4.93 -9.64 -9.58
C VAL A 36 3.61 -9.63 -8.81
N TRP A 37 2.50 -9.21 -9.43
CA TRP A 37 1.19 -9.19 -8.77
C TRP A 37 0.75 -10.60 -8.37
N LYS A 38 0.83 -11.57 -9.29
CA LYS A 38 0.37 -12.95 -9.06
C LYS A 38 1.05 -13.56 -7.85
N ARG A 39 2.36 -13.33 -7.69
CA ARG A 39 3.12 -13.94 -6.61
C ARG A 39 2.54 -13.61 -5.23
N GLN A 40 2.16 -12.36 -4.99
CA GLN A 40 1.61 -11.95 -3.69
C GLN A 40 0.08 -11.98 -3.63
N ASP A 41 -0.63 -11.66 -4.70
CA ASP A 41 -2.05 -11.30 -4.61
C ASP A 41 -2.99 -12.29 -5.31
N LEU A 42 -2.49 -13.19 -6.18
CA LEU A 42 -3.36 -14.16 -6.85
C LEU A 42 -4.11 -15.06 -5.86
N LEU A 43 -3.44 -15.55 -4.82
CA LEU A 43 -4.08 -16.42 -3.83
C LEU A 43 -5.05 -15.67 -2.91
N ILE A 44 -4.92 -14.34 -2.81
CA ILE A 44 -5.90 -13.51 -2.10
C ILE A 44 -7.13 -13.34 -2.99
N GLU A 45 -6.93 -13.01 -4.27
CA GLU A 45 -8.00 -12.87 -5.27
C GLU A 45 -8.82 -14.15 -5.41
N THR A 46 -8.18 -15.32 -5.44
CA THR A 46 -8.88 -16.62 -5.52
C THR A 46 -9.43 -17.11 -4.18
N ALA A 47 -9.32 -16.31 -3.11
CA ALA A 47 -9.73 -16.63 -1.75
C ALA A 47 -9.07 -17.91 -1.15
N GLU A 48 -7.90 -18.31 -1.68
CA GLU A 48 -7.07 -19.39 -1.13
C GLU A 48 -6.25 -18.94 0.09
N VAL A 49 -6.07 -17.64 0.26
CA VAL A 49 -5.38 -16.97 1.37
C VAL A 49 -6.32 -15.93 1.98
N THR A 50 -6.53 -16.02 3.29
CA THR A 50 -7.41 -15.10 4.05
C THR A 50 -6.75 -14.58 5.32
N ASP A 51 -5.49 -14.96 5.57
CA ASP A 51 -4.72 -14.66 6.78
C ASP A 51 -3.75 -13.48 6.61
N ARG A 52 -3.87 -12.71 5.52
CA ARG A 52 -3.18 -11.43 5.29
C ARG A 52 -3.92 -10.52 4.33
N SER A 53 -3.64 -9.22 4.40
CA SER A 53 -4.17 -8.20 3.48
C SER A 53 -3.42 -8.21 2.12
N TRP A 54 -3.96 -7.44 1.18
CA TRP A 54 -3.42 -7.21 -0.17
C TRP A 54 -2.04 -6.55 -0.15
N THR A 55 -1.14 -6.96 -1.04
CA THR A 55 0.18 -6.32 -1.24
C THR A 55 0.13 -5.19 -2.27
N TRP A 56 -0.59 -5.42 -3.37
CA TRP A 56 -0.74 -4.51 -4.49
C TRP A 56 -2.17 -3.98 -4.57
N GLY A 57 -3.14 -4.86 -4.33
CA GLY A 57 -4.57 -4.58 -4.40
C GLY A 57 -5.23 -5.15 -5.65
N PRO A 58 -6.57 -5.27 -5.66
CA PRO A 58 -7.32 -5.86 -6.77
C PRO A 58 -7.46 -4.91 -7.97
N ALA A 59 -7.46 -3.60 -7.76
CA ALA A 59 -7.61 -2.61 -8.82
C ALA A 59 -6.28 -2.30 -9.51
N VAL A 60 -6.30 -2.31 -10.85
CA VAL A 60 -5.18 -1.95 -11.73
C VAL A 60 -5.59 -0.86 -12.72
N SER A 61 -4.69 0.06 -13.03
CA SER A 61 -4.90 1.04 -14.11
C SER A 61 -4.61 0.44 -15.49
N SER A 62 -4.92 1.16 -16.56
CA SER A 62 -4.29 0.93 -17.87
C SER A 62 -2.76 1.05 -17.77
N LEU A 63 -2.03 0.43 -18.71
CA LEU A 63 -0.61 0.72 -18.93
C LEU A 63 -0.44 2.19 -19.32
N LEU A 64 0.57 2.84 -18.78
CA LEU A 64 0.93 4.21 -19.10
C LEU A 64 2.42 4.30 -19.44
N GLU A 65 2.75 5.33 -20.23
CA GLU A 65 4.13 5.76 -20.47
C GLU A 65 4.34 7.08 -19.73
N GLU A 66 5.37 7.15 -18.89
CA GLU A 66 5.74 8.35 -18.15
C GLU A 66 7.14 8.81 -18.53
N GLU A 67 7.38 10.12 -18.55
CA GLU A 67 8.72 10.67 -18.78
C GLU A 67 9.75 10.09 -17.81
N MET A 68 10.81 9.54 -18.38
CA MET A 68 11.99 9.04 -17.68
C MET A 68 13.19 9.21 -18.62
N LYS A 69 13.96 10.28 -18.41
CA LYS A 69 14.97 10.77 -19.37
C LYS A 69 15.95 9.69 -19.83
N GLN A 70 16.38 8.83 -18.92
CA GLN A 70 17.36 7.78 -19.17
C GLN A 70 16.74 6.47 -19.70
N SER A 71 15.42 6.33 -19.70
CA SER A 71 14.77 5.16 -20.29
C SER A 71 14.90 5.18 -21.81
N PRO A 72 15.03 4.03 -22.48
CA PRO A 72 14.94 3.94 -23.93
C PRO A 72 13.68 4.64 -24.47
N GLY A 73 13.85 5.62 -25.35
CA GLY A 73 12.73 6.44 -25.86
C GLY A 73 12.28 7.58 -24.93
N GLY A 74 12.96 7.81 -23.80
CA GLY A 74 12.66 8.89 -22.86
C GLY A 74 11.43 8.64 -21.97
N HIS A 75 10.91 7.41 -21.98
CA HIS A 75 9.72 7.02 -21.25
C HIS A 75 9.90 5.68 -20.54
N ARG A 76 9.35 5.57 -19.33
CA ARG A 76 9.19 4.31 -18.60
C ARG A 76 7.75 3.82 -18.72
N ARG A 77 7.59 2.50 -18.80
CA ARG A 77 6.28 1.85 -18.70
C ARG A 77 5.87 1.76 -17.25
N VAL A 78 4.66 2.17 -16.93
CA VAL A 78 4.12 2.09 -15.57
C VAL A 78 2.71 1.52 -15.55
N GLN A 79 2.37 0.84 -14.47
CA GLN A 79 1.00 0.46 -14.15
C GLN A 79 0.72 0.74 -12.68
N TYR A 80 -0.41 1.37 -12.41
CA TYR A 80 -0.82 1.71 -11.05
C TYR A 80 -1.67 0.60 -10.44
N PHE A 81 -1.42 0.37 -9.16
CA PHE A 81 -2.16 -0.50 -8.27
C PHE A 81 -2.69 0.35 -7.12
N GLU A 82 -3.57 -0.18 -6.28
CA GLU A 82 -4.04 0.58 -5.11
C GLU A 82 -2.88 0.95 -4.19
N LYS A 83 -1.96 0.00 -3.96
CA LYS A 83 -0.88 0.10 -2.95
C LYS A 83 0.49 0.43 -3.55
N SER A 84 0.61 0.62 -4.87
CA SER A 84 1.89 0.92 -5.53
C SER A 84 1.72 1.45 -6.96
N ARG A 85 2.85 1.79 -7.58
CA ARG A 85 3.05 1.84 -9.03
C ARG A 85 4.21 0.93 -9.36
N MET A 86 4.01 -0.02 -10.27
CA MET A 86 5.10 -0.81 -10.84
C MET A 86 5.62 -0.13 -12.10
N GLU A 87 6.93 -0.26 -12.35
CA GLU A 87 7.63 0.49 -13.39
C GLU A 87 8.71 -0.37 -14.05
N ILE A 88 8.83 -0.25 -15.38
CA ILE A 88 9.95 -0.79 -16.15
C ILE A 88 10.70 0.41 -16.73
N ASN A 89 11.89 0.69 -16.17
CA ASN A 89 12.73 1.81 -16.58
C ASN A 89 13.59 1.47 -17.80
N ASP A 90 14.02 0.21 -17.96
CA ASP A 90 14.72 -0.24 -19.15
C ASP A 90 14.05 -1.51 -19.69
N PRO A 91 13.23 -1.43 -20.76
CA PRO A 91 12.59 -2.59 -21.34
C PRO A 91 13.57 -3.59 -21.96
N ASN A 92 14.82 -3.19 -22.22
CA ASN A 92 15.87 -4.06 -22.79
C ASN A 92 16.70 -4.79 -21.73
N ALA A 93 16.49 -4.50 -20.43
CA ALA A 93 17.13 -5.20 -19.34
C ALA A 93 16.63 -6.65 -19.21
N ASP A 94 17.32 -7.46 -18.40
CA ASP A 94 16.96 -8.86 -18.18
C ASP A 94 15.63 -8.95 -17.41
N ALA A 95 14.58 -9.43 -18.08
CA ALA A 95 13.23 -9.56 -17.52
C ALA A 95 13.08 -10.62 -16.41
N SER A 96 14.15 -11.39 -16.15
CA SER A 96 14.23 -12.33 -15.03
C SER A 96 14.82 -11.74 -13.76
N ASP A 97 15.48 -10.57 -13.84
CA ASP A 97 15.98 -9.86 -12.67
C ASP A 97 14.81 -9.36 -11.80
N LEU A 98 14.94 -9.51 -10.48
CA LEU A 98 14.00 -8.95 -9.51
C LEU A 98 13.78 -7.45 -9.76
N TRP A 99 14.84 -6.72 -10.12
CA TRP A 99 14.82 -5.28 -10.33
C TRP A 99 14.42 -4.84 -11.74
N TYR A 100 14.04 -5.78 -12.62
CA TYR A 100 13.44 -5.45 -13.92
C TYR A 100 12.14 -4.64 -13.74
N VAL A 101 11.33 -5.08 -12.79
CA VAL A 101 10.22 -4.29 -12.27
C VAL A 101 10.72 -3.53 -11.05
N THR A 102 10.43 -2.25 -10.97
CA THR A 102 10.69 -1.45 -9.77
C THR A 102 9.39 -0.84 -9.27
N ASN A 103 9.43 -0.29 -8.06
CA ASN A 103 8.33 0.42 -7.44
C ASN A 103 8.70 1.88 -7.23
N GLY A 104 7.78 2.77 -7.58
CA GLY A 104 7.99 4.20 -7.48
C GLY A 104 8.18 4.70 -6.06
N LEU A 105 8.90 5.82 -5.93
CA LEU A 105 9.11 6.54 -4.67
C LEU A 105 7.88 7.38 -4.28
N LEU A 106 6.68 6.81 -4.45
CA LEU A 106 5.42 7.57 -4.43
C LEU A 106 5.21 8.38 -3.14
N PRO A 107 5.45 7.83 -1.93
CA PRO A 107 5.41 8.62 -0.70
C PRO A 107 6.35 9.83 -0.73
N ILE A 108 7.60 9.66 -1.15
CA ILE A 108 8.59 10.76 -1.23
C ILE A 108 8.12 11.84 -2.20
N GLU A 109 7.69 11.44 -3.39
CA GLU A 109 7.22 12.36 -4.42
C GLU A 109 5.98 13.16 -3.97
N MET A 110 5.04 12.52 -3.26
CA MET A 110 3.87 13.17 -2.68
C MET A 110 4.20 14.10 -1.50
N ILE A 111 5.15 13.72 -0.64
CA ILE A 111 5.63 14.53 0.49
C ILE A 111 6.35 15.79 0.00
N THR A 112 7.24 15.63 -0.98
CA THR A 112 8.09 16.72 -1.49
C THR A 112 7.39 17.56 -2.56
N GLY A 113 6.36 17.02 -3.21
CA GLY A 113 5.74 17.63 -4.38
C GLY A 113 6.61 17.59 -5.64
N ARG A 114 7.63 16.71 -5.67
CA ARG A 114 8.58 16.56 -6.77
C ARG A 114 8.35 15.25 -7.50
N MET A 115 7.89 15.35 -8.74
CA MET A 115 7.58 14.22 -9.60
C MET A 115 8.84 13.76 -10.34
N GLN A 116 9.29 12.53 -10.12
CA GLN A 116 10.52 12.01 -10.75
C GLN A 116 10.38 11.98 -12.28
N THR A 117 11.45 12.40 -12.97
CA THR A 117 11.57 12.36 -14.44
C THR A 117 12.91 11.80 -14.92
N GLY A 118 13.78 11.35 -14.01
CA GLY A 118 15.05 10.72 -14.31
C GLY A 118 15.65 10.03 -13.08
N TYR A 119 16.80 9.37 -13.24
CA TYR A 119 17.46 8.63 -12.16
C TYR A 119 17.99 9.53 -11.04
N ASP A 120 18.47 10.75 -11.35
CA ASP A 120 18.92 11.67 -10.31
C ASP A 120 17.74 12.48 -9.77
N TYR A 121 17.11 11.95 -8.71
CA TYR A 121 15.97 12.60 -8.07
C TYR A 121 16.28 14.00 -7.49
N SER A 122 17.56 14.34 -7.29
CA SER A 122 17.96 15.65 -6.77
C SER A 122 17.92 16.77 -7.82
N THR A 123 17.95 16.42 -9.11
CA THR A 123 17.96 17.40 -10.22
C THR A 123 16.93 17.11 -11.32
N GLU A 124 16.42 15.89 -11.42
CA GLU A 124 15.57 15.42 -12.52
C GLU A 124 14.14 15.16 -12.07
N TYR A 125 13.44 16.24 -11.75
CA TYR A 125 12.04 16.21 -11.35
C TYR A 125 11.23 17.37 -11.94
N LYS A 126 9.92 17.19 -11.98
CA LYS A 126 8.94 18.25 -12.22
C LYS A 126 8.26 18.64 -10.91
N VAL A 127 8.17 19.94 -10.64
CA VAL A 127 7.45 20.45 -9.46
C VAL A 127 5.95 20.40 -9.72
N ARG A 128 5.22 19.80 -8.80
CA ARG A 128 3.75 19.69 -8.86
C ARG A 128 3.05 20.26 -7.62
N GLY A 129 3.81 20.49 -6.55
CA GLY A 129 3.28 20.85 -5.23
C GLY A 129 2.94 19.62 -4.42
N GLN A 130 3.05 19.74 -3.10
CA GLN A 130 2.87 18.64 -2.15
C GLN A 130 1.44 18.07 -2.23
N ALA A 131 1.27 16.78 -1.98
CA ALA A 131 -0.02 16.14 -2.04
C ALA A 131 -0.83 16.39 -0.76
N ARG A 132 -2.00 17.04 -0.89
CA ARG A 132 -2.99 17.22 0.18
C ARG A 132 -3.97 16.04 0.27
N VAL A 133 -3.44 14.83 0.10
CA VAL A 133 -4.19 13.57 0.22
C VAL A 133 -3.80 12.94 1.55
N SER A 134 -4.78 12.45 2.31
CA SER A 134 -4.57 11.78 3.59
C SER A 134 -3.66 10.56 3.42
N ALA A 135 -2.57 10.53 4.18
CA ALA A 135 -1.60 9.43 4.15
C ALA A 135 -2.04 8.24 5.00
N VAL A 136 -2.89 8.48 6.00
CA VAL A 136 -3.38 7.48 6.96
C VAL A 136 -4.88 7.67 7.19
N GLY A 137 -5.64 6.59 7.14
CA GLY A 137 -7.09 6.60 7.36
C GLY A 137 -7.91 7.06 6.15
N ASP A 138 -9.14 7.47 6.43
CA ASP A 138 -10.13 7.92 5.44
C ASP A 138 -9.71 9.24 4.77
N ALA A 139 -10.32 9.56 3.63
CA ALA A 139 -10.05 10.83 2.95
C ALA A 139 -10.44 12.05 3.81
N GLY A 140 -9.58 13.07 3.82
CA GLY A 140 -9.82 14.32 4.56
C GLY A 140 -9.32 14.31 6.00
N THR A 141 -8.69 13.22 6.43
CA THR A 141 -8.04 13.11 7.75
C THR A 141 -6.59 13.59 7.71
N TYR A 142 -6.05 13.86 8.90
CA TYR A 142 -4.64 14.16 9.11
C TYR A 142 -3.85 12.87 9.42
N PRO A 143 -2.57 12.75 9.00
CA PRO A 143 -1.81 13.71 8.21
C PRO A 143 -2.04 13.50 6.72
N THR A 144 -1.97 14.57 5.93
CA THR A 144 -1.72 14.47 4.48
C THR A 144 -0.24 14.25 4.21
N TYR A 145 0.13 13.80 3.01
CA TYR A 145 1.55 13.72 2.64
C TYR A 145 2.27 15.08 2.75
N ALA A 146 1.58 16.19 2.47
CA ALA A 146 2.12 17.54 2.65
C ALA A 146 2.49 17.84 4.11
N ASP A 147 1.67 17.38 5.06
CA ASP A 147 1.90 17.56 6.50
C ASP A 147 3.12 16.79 7.01
N LEU A 148 3.59 15.80 6.24
CA LEU A 148 4.73 14.96 6.58
C LEU A 148 6.08 15.54 6.14
N LEU A 149 6.11 16.62 5.34
CA LEU A 149 7.36 17.22 4.87
C LEU A 149 8.31 17.63 6.02
N PRO A 150 7.86 18.22 7.13
CA PRO A 150 8.74 18.56 8.25
C PRO A 150 9.46 17.37 8.89
N PHE A 151 8.97 16.14 8.66
CA PHE A 151 9.51 14.90 9.22
C PHE A 151 10.37 14.11 8.22
N TYR A 152 10.51 14.61 6.99
CA TYR A 152 11.37 14.01 5.97
C TYR A 152 12.62 14.86 5.74
N SER A 153 13.79 14.30 6.04
CA SER A 153 15.10 14.98 5.92
C SER A 153 15.65 15.02 4.48
N GLY A 154 14.94 14.45 3.51
CA GLY A 154 15.42 14.29 2.13
C GLY A 154 16.13 12.97 1.88
N GLN A 155 16.30 12.11 2.88
CA GLN A 155 16.94 10.79 2.83
C GLN A 155 16.23 9.82 3.79
N PRO A 156 16.50 8.50 3.73
CA PRO A 156 16.08 7.57 4.78
C PRO A 156 16.53 8.02 6.18
N ILE A 157 15.79 7.66 7.22
CA ILE A 157 16.13 8.04 8.60
C ILE A 157 17.52 7.55 9.00
N GLU A 158 18.14 8.25 9.95
CA GLU A 158 19.45 7.88 10.48
C GLU A 158 19.39 6.58 11.31
N ALA A 159 20.54 6.19 11.86
CA ALA A 159 20.63 5.04 12.75
C ALA A 159 19.70 5.23 13.97
N VAL A 160 18.99 4.17 14.34
CA VAL A 160 18.14 4.16 15.53
C VAL A 160 18.97 4.39 16.78
N ASP A 161 18.46 5.24 17.66
CA ASP A 161 18.98 5.35 19.03
C ASP A 161 18.73 4.02 19.76
N THR A 162 19.81 3.33 20.11
CA THR A 162 19.74 2.00 20.72
C THR A 162 19.04 2.00 22.08
N SER A 163 18.93 3.16 22.75
CA SER A 163 18.17 3.29 24.00
C SER A 163 16.65 3.19 23.79
N LYS A 164 16.17 3.44 22.56
CA LYS A 164 14.76 3.29 22.19
C LYS A 164 14.40 1.87 21.79
N LEU A 165 15.38 0.99 21.57
CA LEU A 165 15.10 -0.38 21.18
C LEU A 165 14.38 -1.13 22.30
N ASN A 166 13.42 -1.96 21.90
CA ASN A 166 12.51 -2.70 22.79
C ASN A 166 11.64 -1.81 23.69
N GLN A 167 11.58 -0.49 23.43
CA GLN A 167 10.63 0.41 24.05
C GLN A 167 9.44 0.64 23.12
N PRO A 168 8.22 0.81 23.66
CA PRO A 168 7.05 1.11 22.84
C PRO A 168 7.22 2.46 22.14
N VAL A 169 6.75 2.56 20.90
CA VAL A 169 6.58 3.85 20.23
C VAL A 169 5.46 4.60 20.95
N THR A 170 5.78 5.76 21.53
CA THR A 170 4.82 6.62 22.24
C THR A 170 4.66 8.00 21.61
N THR A 171 5.39 8.30 20.53
CA THR A 171 5.33 9.64 19.92
C THR A 171 4.02 9.82 19.18
N LEU A 172 3.23 10.80 19.58
CA LEU A 172 1.98 11.18 18.93
C LEU A 172 2.22 12.35 17.98
N LEU A 173 1.83 12.21 16.71
CA LEU A 173 1.77 13.31 15.77
C LEU A 173 0.38 13.96 15.83
N ASN A 174 0.30 15.17 16.37
CA ASN A 174 -0.97 15.89 16.52
C ASN A 174 -1.38 16.59 15.22
N ASN A 175 -2.67 16.87 15.04
CA ASN A 175 -3.24 17.50 13.83
C ASN A 175 -2.71 18.92 13.54
N ASN A 176 -2.04 19.56 14.49
CA ASN A 176 -1.38 20.85 14.32
C ASN A 176 0.11 20.72 13.92
N GLY A 177 0.60 19.50 13.67
CA GLY A 177 2.00 19.21 13.36
C GLY A 177 2.92 19.10 14.58
N SER A 178 2.42 19.29 15.82
CA SER A 178 3.25 19.14 17.02
C SER A 178 3.40 17.69 17.45
N LEU A 179 4.55 17.34 18.01
CA LEU A 179 4.77 16.04 18.64
C LEU A 179 4.26 16.07 20.09
N GLY A 180 3.59 15.00 20.49
CA GLY A 180 3.13 14.75 21.85
C GLY A 180 3.42 13.31 22.27
N GLU A 181 2.74 12.86 23.32
CA GLU A 181 2.89 11.51 23.86
C GLU A 181 1.55 10.78 23.85
N PHE A 182 1.59 9.49 23.54
CA PHE A 182 0.46 8.57 23.55
C PHE A 182 0.92 7.22 24.12
N THR A 183 0.30 6.78 25.22
CA THR A 183 0.80 5.66 26.03
C THR A 183 -0.16 4.47 26.14
N ASP A 184 -1.35 4.55 25.53
CA ASP A 184 -2.43 3.57 25.70
C ASP A 184 -2.02 2.15 25.27
N PHE A 185 -1.13 2.01 24.27
CA PHE A 185 -0.64 0.72 23.76
C PHE A 185 0.79 0.38 24.18
N THR A 186 1.32 1.00 25.25
CA THR A 186 2.67 0.68 25.76
C THR A 186 2.83 -0.76 26.25
N GLY A 187 1.73 -1.42 26.60
CA GLY A 187 1.72 -2.84 26.96
C GLY A 187 1.66 -3.81 25.77
N ASP A 188 1.48 -3.31 24.54
CA ASP A 188 1.45 -4.13 23.35
C ASP A 188 2.87 -4.27 22.75
N PRO A 189 3.49 -5.47 22.79
CA PRO A 189 4.85 -5.67 22.30
C PRO A 189 4.99 -5.42 20.79
N LEU A 190 3.88 -5.42 20.02
CA LEU A 190 3.90 -5.10 18.59
C LEU A 190 4.22 -3.61 18.33
N THR A 191 4.08 -2.76 19.36
CA THR A 191 4.41 -1.34 19.28
C THR A 191 5.86 -1.04 19.64
N ASN A 192 6.62 -2.04 20.12
CA ASN A 192 8.02 -1.86 20.48
C ASN A 192 8.87 -1.57 19.25
N LEU A 193 9.82 -0.66 19.40
CA LEU A 193 10.78 -0.34 18.35
C LEU A 193 11.81 -1.46 18.26
N GLY A 194 11.79 -2.20 17.15
CA GLY A 194 12.87 -3.07 16.74
C GLY A 194 13.81 -2.35 15.77
N GLN A 195 14.65 -3.11 15.07
CA GLN A 195 15.54 -2.57 14.05
C GLN A 195 15.64 -3.47 12.82
N ALA A 196 15.87 -2.85 11.66
CA ALA A 196 16.31 -3.52 10.44
C ALA A 196 17.56 -2.85 9.87
N THR A 197 18.51 -3.66 9.38
CA THR A 197 19.74 -3.18 8.73
C THR A 197 19.47 -2.92 7.26
N GLY A 198 19.69 -1.69 6.80
CA GLY A 198 19.61 -1.35 5.38
C GLY A 198 20.81 -1.88 4.57
N PRO A 199 20.76 -1.80 3.23
CA PRO A 199 21.88 -2.16 2.36
C PRO A 199 23.16 -1.35 2.63
N ASP A 200 23.00 -0.17 3.23
CA ASP A 200 24.07 0.73 3.67
C ASP A 200 24.67 0.33 5.03
N GLY A 201 24.22 -0.77 5.64
CA GLY A 201 24.68 -1.23 6.95
C GLY A 201 24.10 -0.46 8.14
N VAL A 202 23.19 0.50 7.90
CA VAL A 202 22.59 1.33 8.95
C VAL A 202 21.37 0.63 9.55
N ASN A 203 21.34 0.50 10.88
CA ASN A 203 20.22 -0.05 11.62
C ASN A 203 19.16 1.03 11.86
N ARG A 204 17.94 0.85 11.34
CA ARG A 204 16.84 1.83 11.42
C ARG A 204 15.70 1.30 12.27
N GLY A 205 15.06 2.20 13.00
CA GLY A 205 13.98 1.90 13.94
C GLY A 205 12.69 1.59 13.19
N ILE A 206 12.12 0.41 13.44
CA ILE A 206 10.87 -0.03 12.84
C ILE A 206 10.03 -0.72 13.93
N PRO A 207 8.75 -0.36 14.12
CA PRO A 207 7.86 -1.07 15.03
C PRO A 207 7.82 -2.58 14.78
N GLN A 208 7.76 -3.38 15.84
CA GLN A 208 7.77 -4.84 15.75
C GLN A 208 6.63 -5.37 14.86
N ALA A 209 5.44 -4.76 14.92
CA ALA A 209 4.33 -5.07 14.02
C ALA A 209 4.75 -5.03 12.54
N PHE A 210 5.49 -3.99 12.15
CA PHE A 210 5.94 -3.81 10.77
C PHE A 210 7.09 -4.74 10.43
N LEU A 211 8.02 -5.00 11.35
CA LEU A 211 9.08 -6.01 11.14
C LEU A 211 8.51 -7.41 10.91
N ASP A 212 7.54 -7.82 11.74
CA ASP A 212 6.86 -9.11 11.62
C ASP A 212 6.14 -9.21 10.28
N PHE A 213 5.44 -8.16 9.86
CA PHE A 213 4.77 -8.08 8.57
C PHE A 213 5.77 -8.14 7.40
N MET A 214 6.82 -7.32 7.42
CA MET A 214 7.82 -7.25 6.35
C MET A 214 8.62 -8.55 6.19
N THR A 215 8.70 -9.36 7.25
CA THR A 215 9.44 -10.63 7.25
C THR A 215 8.53 -11.86 7.26
N MET A 216 7.21 -11.70 7.11
CA MET A 216 6.26 -12.78 7.30
C MET A 216 6.45 -13.95 6.34
N TYR A 217 6.10 -15.14 6.82
CA TYR A 217 5.91 -16.33 6.00
C TYR A 217 4.42 -16.55 5.69
N GLY A 218 4.12 -17.09 4.52
CA GLY A 218 2.75 -17.36 4.11
C GLY A 218 2.68 -18.14 2.80
N SER A 219 1.50 -18.17 2.20
CA SER A 219 1.31 -18.74 0.87
C SER A 219 1.52 -17.69 -0.23
N VAL A 220 2.19 -18.09 -1.30
CA VAL A 220 2.54 -17.29 -2.48
C VAL A 220 2.31 -18.11 -3.74
N TYR A 221 2.27 -17.47 -4.90
CA TYR A 221 2.13 -18.16 -6.18
C TYR A 221 3.42 -18.09 -7.01
N GLU A 222 4.00 -19.24 -7.37
CA GLU A 222 5.18 -19.35 -8.25
C GLU A 222 4.93 -20.54 -9.19
N ASP A 223 4.25 -20.28 -10.32
CA ASP A 223 3.65 -21.25 -11.27
C ASP A 223 2.59 -22.20 -10.66
N ARG A 224 2.61 -22.35 -9.34
CA ARG A 224 1.66 -23.08 -8.49
C ARG A 224 1.60 -22.42 -7.11
N PRO A 225 0.52 -22.66 -6.33
CA PRO A 225 0.49 -22.25 -4.93
C PRO A 225 1.61 -22.92 -4.13
N LEU A 226 2.40 -22.13 -3.42
CA LEU A 226 3.42 -22.57 -2.48
C LEU A 226 3.07 -22.09 -1.08
N ARG A 227 3.36 -22.91 -0.06
CA ARG A 227 3.12 -22.58 1.36
C ARG A 227 4.45 -22.37 2.10
N GLY A 228 4.39 -21.65 3.21
CA GLY A 228 5.55 -21.44 4.10
C GLY A 228 6.69 -20.68 3.45
N GLN A 229 6.40 -19.83 2.46
CA GLN A 229 7.39 -19.01 1.77
C GLN A 229 7.47 -17.63 2.39
N ARG A 230 8.61 -16.95 2.25
CA ARG A 230 8.66 -15.51 2.52
C ARG A 230 7.69 -14.81 1.58
N VAL A 231 6.72 -14.08 2.15
CA VAL A 231 5.78 -13.28 1.34
C VAL A 231 6.55 -12.17 0.64
N PHE A 232 7.48 -11.54 1.34
CA PHE A 232 8.41 -10.54 0.84
C PHE A 232 9.85 -11.06 0.94
N PRO A 233 10.37 -11.80 -0.07
CA PRO A 233 11.72 -12.35 -0.02
C PRO A 233 12.79 -11.25 0.01
N GLU A 234 12.52 -10.11 -0.62
CA GLU A 234 13.34 -8.90 -0.56
C GLU A 234 12.47 -7.73 -0.07
N PRO A 235 12.47 -7.41 1.24
CA PRO A 235 11.67 -6.30 1.77
C PRO A 235 12.01 -4.96 1.11
N LEU A 236 13.27 -4.73 0.72
CA LEU A 236 13.66 -3.46 0.08
C LEU A 236 12.89 -3.22 -1.23
N PHE A 237 12.59 -4.28 -1.97
CA PHE A 237 11.84 -4.21 -3.23
C PHE A 237 10.42 -3.67 -3.04
N VAL A 238 9.73 -4.09 -1.97
CA VAL A 238 8.34 -3.71 -1.70
C VAL A 238 8.25 -2.40 -0.93
N PHE A 239 9.02 -2.27 0.15
CA PHE A 239 8.87 -1.19 1.13
C PHE A 239 9.87 -0.06 0.90
N GLY A 240 11.10 -0.41 0.51
CA GLY A 240 12.25 0.49 0.61
C GLY A 240 12.64 0.78 2.06
N LEU A 241 13.49 1.79 2.26
CA LEU A 241 13.95 2.20 3.60
C LEU A 241 12.92 3.10 4.31
N PRO A 242 12.85 3.12 5.65
CA PRO A 242 12.00 4.07 6.36
C PRO A 242 12.54 5.50 6.18
N ILE A 243 11.64 6.44 5.90
CA ILE A 243 11.95 7.86 5.65
C ILE A 243 11.40 8.79 6.74
N THR A 244 10.59 8.27 7.66
CA THR A 244 10.18 8.93 8.90
C THR A 244 10.38 8.00 10.09
N GLU A 245 10.47 8.57 11.29
CA GLU A 245 10.23 7.83 12.53
C GLU A 245 8.78 7.27 12.53
N PRO A 246 8.47 6.24 13.33
CA PRO A 246 7.11 5.80 13.53
C PRO A 246 6.36 6.74 14.49
N TYR A 247 5.10 7.02 14.19
CA TYR A 247 4.24 7.90 15.00
C TYR A 247 2.86 7.28 15.20
N TRP A 248 2.26 7.53 16.36
CA TRP A 248 0.82 7.45 16.52
C TRP A 248 0.15 8.68 15.94
N VAL A 249 -1.07 8.53 15.43
CA VAL A 249 -1.95 9.64 15.04
C VAL A 249 -3.41 9.28 15.35
N GLN A 250 -4.22 10.27 15.71
CA GLN A 250 -5.68 10.11 15.74
C GLN A 250 -6.19 10.32 14.31
N SER A 251 -6.68 9.25 13.68
CA SER A 251 -7.23 9.31 12.32
C SER A 251 -8.59 8.63 12.25
N THR A 252 -9.39 9.00 11.27
CA THR A 252 -10.69 8.36 11.02
C THR A 252 -10.49 7.16 10.13
N VAL A 253 -11.00 5.99 10.53
CA VAL A 253 -11.01 4.76 9.72
C VAL A 253 -12.43 4.22 9.70
N GLY A 254 -13.03 4.09 8.51
CA GLY A 254 -14.42 3.66 8.39
C GLY A 254 -15.40 4.59 9.13
N GLY A 255 -15.14 5.89 9.13
CA GLY A 255 -15.95 6.90 9.82
C GLY A 255 -15.76 6.97 11.34
N THR A 256 -14.85 6.17 11.92
CA THR A 256 -14.58 6.16 13.37
C THR A 256 -13.18 6.70 13.66
N GLU A 257 -13.07 7.71 14.52
CA GLU A 257 -11.78 8.22 14.98
C GLU A 257 -11.11 7.20 15.92
N MET A 258 -9.84 6.88 15.64
CA MET A 258 -9.06 5.94 16.43
C MET A 258 -7.54 6.20 16.30
N PRO A 259 -6.74 5.78 17.29
CA PRO A 259 -5.29 5.84 17.19
C PRO A 259 -4.74 4.80 16.20
N ILE A 260 -3.93 5.27 15.26
CA ILE A 260 -3.22 4.45 14.28
C ILE A 260 -1.73 4.71 14.41
N LEU A 261 -0.94 3.65 14.60
CA LEU A 261 0.52 3.72 14.51
C LEU A 261 0.89 3.63 13.04
N PHE A 262 1.72 4.53 12.53
CA PHE A 262 2.17 4.47 11.13
C PHE A 262 3.64 4.80 10.99
N GLN A 263 4.23 4.34 9.89
CA GLN A 263 5.58 4.73 9.46
C GLN A 263 5.61 4.84 7.94
N VAL A 264 6.33 5.84 7.44
CA VAL A 264 6.52 6.04 6.00
C VAL A 264 7.86 5.45 5.57
N PHE A 265 7.81 4.70 4.48
CA PHE A 265 8.94 4.13 3.78
C PHE A 265 9.04 4.74 2.37
N GLU A 266 10.18 4.55 1.70
CA GLU A 266 10.41 5.06 0.35
C GLU A 266 9.29 4.70 -0.63
N ARG A 267 8.68 3.51 -0.49
CA ARG A 267 7.69 2.96 -1.44
C ARG A 267 6.32 2.69 -0.82
N ARG A 268 6.19 2.73 0.51
CA ARG A 268 4.96 2.36 1.23
C ARG A 268 4.71 3.25 2.44
N VAL A 269 3.45 3.34 2.84
CA VAL A 269 3.06 3.75 4.19
C VAL A 269 2.51 2.51 4.86
N LEU A 270 3.05 2.13 6.01
CA LEU A 270 2.52 1.04 6.83
C LEU A 270 1.72 1.61 7.99
N THR A 271 0.57 1.01 8.26
CA THR A 271 -0.32 1.36 9.36
C THR A 271 -0.56 0.14 10.24
N TYR A 272 -0.56 0.33 11.55
CA TYR A 272 -0.91 -0.65 12.56
C TYR A 272 -2.15 -0.18 13.32
N ASN A 273 -3.21 -0.99 13.26
CA ASN A 273 -4.43 -0.82 14.03
C ASN A 273 -4.64 -2.01 14.97
N PRO A 274 -4.44 -1.86 16.29
CA PRO A 274 -4.62 -2.96 17.24
C PRO A 274 -6.08 -3.45 17.37
N ALA A 275 -7.05 -2.63 16.94
CA ALA A 275 -8.47 -2.99 16.94
C ALA A 275 -8.86 -3.95 15.80
N ASN A 276 -8.03 -4.06 14.76
CA ASN A 276 -8.29 -4.99 13.65
C ASN A 276 -8.05 -6.46 14.08
N PRO A 277 -8.68 -7.43 13.39
CA PRO A 277 -8.32 -8.84 13.55
C PRO A 277 -6.84 -9.05 13.25
N PHE A 278 -6.20 -10.02 13.91
CA PHE A 278 -4.74 -10.20 13.93
C PHE A 278 -4.08 -10.11 12.53
N SER A 279 -4.62 -10.83 11.55
CA SER A 279 -4.16 -10.85 10.15
C SER A 279 -4.27 -9.53 9.38
N PHE A 280 -5.02 -8.57 9.91
CA PHE A 280 -5.31 -7.28 9.28
C PHE A 280 -4.89 -6.10 10.17
N ARG A 281 -4.11 -6.36 11.22
CA ARG A 281 -3.59 -5.28 12.07
C ARG A 281 -2.59 -4.41 11.35
N VAL A 282 -1.77 -4.99 10.45
CA VAL A 282 -0.87 -4.23 9.59
C VAL A 282 -1.44 -4.17 8.18
N GLU A 283 -1.51 -2.98 7.64
CA GLU A 283 -1.94 -2.73 6.26
C GLU A 283 -1.01 -1.73 5.57
N MET A 284 -0.94 -1.83 4.24
CA MET A 284 -0.29 -0.82 3.42
C MET A 284 -1.32 0.22 2.99
N GLY A 285 -0.97 1.50 3.14
CA GLY A 285 -1.75 2.61 2.61
C GLY A 285 -1.92 2.52 1.10
N ASN A 286 -2.99 3.14 0.58
CA ASN A 286 -3.33 3.13 -0.85
C ASN A 286 -2.48 4.14 -1.65
N VAL A 287 -1.16 4.09 -1.46
CA VAL A 287 -0.19 5.07 -2.00
C VAL A 287 -0.21 5.15 -3.53
N GLY A 288 -0.56 4.06 -4.22
CA GLY A 288 -0.67 4.05 -5.67
C GLY A 288 -1.91 4.80 -6.16
N LYS A 289 -3.06 4.57 -5.51
CA LYS A 289 -4.29 5.33 -5.74
C LYS A 289 -4.09 6.82 -5.41
N HIS A 290 -3.51 7.12 -4.25
CA HIS A 290 -3.26 8.50 -3.81
C HIS A 290 -2.34 9.24 -4.78
N TYR A 291 -1.28 8.57 -5.25
CA TYR A 291 -0.36 9.18 -6.20
C TYR A 291 -1.00 9.39 -7.56
N TYR A 292 -1.81 8.45 -8.06
CA TYR A 292 -2.52 8.63 -9.32
C TYR A 292 -3.48 9.83 -9.25
N GLU A 293 -4.26 9.93 -8.16
CA GLU A 293 -5.14 11.07 -7.91
C GLU A 293 -4.36 12.36 -7.82
N TRP A 294 -3.27 12.37 -7.06
CA TRP A 294 -2.36 13.50 -7.00
C TRP A 294 -1.94 13.82 -8.43
N ARG A 295 -1.17 12.98 -9.13
CA ARG A 295 -0.56 13.21 -10.44
C ARG A 295 -1.55 13.62 -11.55
N TYR A 296 -2.68 12.93 -11.68
CA TYR A 296 -3.60 13.05 -12.82
C TYR A 296 -4.91 13.78 -12.49
N GLY A 297 -5.22 14.03 -11.21
CA GLY A 297 -6.44 14.73 -10.80
C GLY A 297 -7.72 13.88 -10.91
N ALA A 298 -7.60 12.55 -11.02
CA ALA A 298 -8.71 11.61 -11.15
C ALA A 298 -8.36 10.27 -10.50
N SER A 299 -9.35 9.37 -10.33
CA SER A 299 -9.06 7.99 -9.93
C SER A 299 -8.39 7.20 -11.06
N PRO A 300 -7.60 6.14 -10.75
CA PRO A 300 -7.00 5.27 -11.75
C PRO A 300 -8.00 4.81 -12.81
N THR A 301 -7.70 5.07 -14.09
CA THR A 301 -8.53 4.58 -15.19
C THR A 301 -8.26 3.09 -15.39
N PRO A 302 -9.26 2.20 -15.23
CA PRO A 302 -9.05 0.77 -15.45
C PRO A 302 -8.79 0.48 -16.94
N PRO A 303 -8.13 -0.64 -17.28
CA PRO A 303 -7.98 -1.08 -18.65
C PRO A 303 -9.34 -1.18 -19.35
N ALA A 304 -9.40 -0.81 -20.63
CA ALA A 304 -10.60 -1.00 -21.41
C ALA A 304 -10.94 -2.50 -21.45
N THR A 305 -12.15 -2.86 -21.00
CA THR A 305 -12.65 -4.22 -21.16
C THR A 305 -12.67 -4.53 -22.65
N ALA A 306 -11.96 -5.57 -23.09
CA ALA A 306 -12.10 -6.04 -24.45
C ALA A 306 -13.59 -6.31 -24.70
N THR A 307 -14.21 -5.58 -25.62
CA THR A 307 -15.52 -5.94 -26.14
C THR A 307 -15.42 -7.39 -26.62
N PRO A 308 -16.36 -8.29 -26.29
CA PRO A 308 -16.38 -9.61 -26.91
C PRO A 308 -16.35 -9.41 -28.42
N GLU A 309 -15.34 -9.97 -29.07
CA GLU A 309 -15.25 -10.00 -30.53
C GLU A 309 -16.59 -10.55 -31.03
N GLU A 310 -17.31 -9.76 -31.83
CA GLU A 310 -18.56 -10.24 -32.45
C GLU A 310 -18.24 -11.58 -33.12
N PRO A 311 -19.05 -12.63 -32.89
CA PRO A 311 -18.80 -13.91 -33.53
C PRO A 311 -18.80 -13.68 -35.03
N TYR A 312 -17.66 -13.97 -35.67
CA TYR A 312 -17.53 -14.00 -37.12
C TYR A 312 -18.76 -14.70 -37.71
N PRO A 313 -19.45 -14.12 -38.71
CA PRO A 313 -20.54 -14.80 -39.36
C PRO A 313 -19.99 -16.08 -39.98
N ALA A 314 -20.51 -17.22 -39.54
CA ALA A 314 -20.17 -18.52 -40.11
C ALA A 314 -20.57 -18.55 -41.60
N PRO A 315 -19.78 -19.23 -42.46
CA PRO A 315 -20.06 -19.37 -43.89
C PRO A 315 -21.33 -20.19 -44.19
#